data_AF-A0A644X987-F1
#
_entry.id   AF-A0A644X987-F1
#
_cell.length_a   1.000
_cell.length_b   1.000
_cell.length_c   1.000
_cell.angle_alpha   90.00
_cell.angle_beta   90.00
_cell.angle_gamma   90.00
#
_symmetry.space_group_name_H-M   'P 1'
#
loop_
_entity.id
_entity.type
_entity.pdbx_description
1 polymer ?
#
loop_
_entity_poly.entity_id
_entity_poly.type
_entity_poly.pdbx_seq_one_letter_code
_entity_poly.pdbx_strand_id
1 'polypeptide(L)'
;MLIIDSKNRIDLSKLKALGFNTENIDSIKFSDIIGTEFKIVSNDDYYMKTEMGNYVPGQDYTAMYNSDKSITVRIVGIMRQKQDVRIGILGTGIAYSDALSQLVIDDALNSEIVNAQKESDKNIITMEDMDAETKANFLAYLGGNATPFMVMVYPDNFEDKDAVLTYLDAYNEGKDIEDQVIYTDLAGRMTELTGGIMDAITLVLIAFAAISLVVSLIMIGIITYTSVLERTKEIGVLKALGARKKDITRVFDAETFILGIFSGVLGVVIAWLLTYPINSLLYNLTELSGVANLQIQHAVLLVAISTVLTVLGGHIPARMASKKDPVEALRSE
;
A
#
# COMPACT_ATOMS: atom_id res chain seq x y z
N MET A 1 1.95 24.75 -15.97
CA MET A 1 1.90 23.45 -16.69
C MET A 1 0.62 22.74 -16.32
N LEU A 2 0.02 21.98 -17.24
CA LEU A 2 -1.14 21.14 -16.94
C LEU A 2 -0.70 19.76 -16.47
N ILE A 3 -1.15 19.31 -15.30
CA ILE A 3 -0.87 17.98 -14.75
C ILE A 3 -1.96 17.00 -15.20
N ILE A 4 -1.53 15.90 -15.84
CA ILE A 4 -2.36 14.78 -16.29
C ILE A 4 -1.95 13.47 -15.62
N ASP A 5 -2.86 12.50 -15.57
CA ASP A 5 -2.57 11.18 -14.99
C ASP A 5 -1.64 10.33 -15.90
N SER A 6 -1.20 9.18 -15.40
CA SER A 6 -0.31 8.25 -16.13
C SER A 6 -0.91 7.71 -17.44
N LYS A 7 -2.23 7.83 -17.63
CA LYS A 7 -2.99 7.39 -18.82
C LYS A 7 -3.38 8.55 -19.74
N ASN A 8 -2.79 9.73 -19.56
CA ASN A 8 -3.10 10.95 -20.32
C ASN A 8 -4.54 11.47 -20.11
N ARG A 9 -5.12 11.26 -18.94
CA ARG A 9 -6.47 11.70 -18.62
C ARG A 9 -6.44 12.90 -17.66
N ILE A 10 -7.47 13.71 -17.77
CA ILE A 10 -7.76 14.84 -16.88
C ILE A 10 -9.26 14.94 -16.69
N ASP A 11 -9.68 15.53 -15.57
CA ASP A 11 -11.08 15.82 -15.32
C ASP A 11 -11.66 16.76 -16.39
N LEU A 12 -12.82 16.40 -16.94
CA LEU A 12 -13.51 17.17 -17.98
C LEU A 12 -13.86 18.59 -17.49
N SER A 13 -14.18 18.76 -16.20
CA SER A 13 -14.48 20.07 -15.62
C SER A 13 -13.31 21.05 -15.77
N LYS A 14 -12.06 20.56 -15.67
CA LYS A 14 -10.85 21.38 -15.82
C LYS A 14 -10.66 21.84 -17.26
N LEU A 15 -10.92 20.95 -18.22
CA LEU A 15 -10.88 21.31 -19.64
C LEU A 15 -11.97 22.32 -20.00
N LYS A 16 -13.19 22.14 -19.49
CA LYS A 16 -14.28 23.12 -19.66
C LYS A 16 -13.91 24.48 -19.06
N ALA A 17 -13.33 24.50 -17.85
CA ALA A 17 -12.89 25.74 -17.20
C ALA A 17 -11.79 26.47 -17.99
N LEU A 18 -10.96 25.74 -18.74
CA LEU A 18 -9.97 26.30 -19.67
C LEU A 18 -10.55 26.71 -21.02
N GLY A 19 -11.87 26.61 -21.21
CA GLY A 19 -12.57 27.01 -22.42
C GLY A 19 -12.60 25.96 -23.53
N PHE A 20 -12.20 24.71 -23.27
CA PHE A 20 -12.30 23.64 -24.26
C PHE A 20 -13.72 23.09 -24.36
N ASN A 21 -14.18 22.85 -25.60
CA ASN A 21 -15.38 22.08 -25.83
C ASN A 21 -15.11 20.61 -25.49
N THR A 22 -15.87 20.07 -24.53
CA THR A 22 -15.75 18.67 -24.11
C THR A 22 -16.98 17.82 -24.46
N GLU A 23 -17.90 18.33 -25.27
CA GLU A 23 -19.10 17.59 -25.68
C GLU A 23 -18.76 16.68 -26.87
N ASN A 24 -19.09 15.39 -26.74
CA ASN A 24 -18.92 14.37 -27.80
C ASN A 24 -17.48 14.26 -28.35
N ILE A 25 -16.46 14.51 -27.52
CA ILE A 25 -15.06 14.33 -27.90
C ILE A 25 -14.38 13.25 -27.06
N ASP A 26 -13.65 12.37 -27.73
CA ASP A 26 -12.91 11.28 -27.07
C ASP A 26 -11.52 11.72 -26.58
N SER A 27 -10.91 12.72 -27.22
CA SER A 27 -9.58 13.25 -26.85
C SER A 27 -9.32 14.66 -27.40
N ILE A 28 -8.39 15.37 -26.77
CA ILE A 28 -7.87 16.67 -27.21
C ILE A 28 -6.35 16.52 -27.42
N LYS A 29 -5.82 17.10 -28.51
CA LYS A 29 -4.38 17.06 -28.75
C LYS A 29 -3.66 17.98 -27.77
N PHE A 30 -2.50 17.53 -27.29
CA PHE A 30 -1.65 18.34 -26.41
C PHE A 30 -1.19 19.66 -27.03
N SER A 31 -0.98 19.70 -28.35
CA SER A 31 -0.66 20.92 -29.09
C SER A 31 -1.72 22.01 -28.96
N ASP A 32 -2.98 21.61 -28.78
CA ASP A 32 -4.12 22.53 -28.76
C ASP A 32 -4.31 23.12 -27.34
N ILE A 33 -3.71 22.46 -26.33
CA ILE A 33 -3.70 22.88 -24.93
C ILE A 33 -2.49 23.76 -24.62
N ILE A 34 -1.35 23.48 -25.24
CA ILE A 34 -0.15 24.30 -25.06
C ILE A 34 -0.38 25.65 -25.74
N GLY A 35 -0.14 26.72 -25.01
CA GLY A 35 -0.36 28.08 -25.47
C GLY A 35 -1.71 28.66 -25.06
N THR A 36 -2.62 27.88 -24.48
CA THR A 36 -3.87 28.42 -23.92
C THR A 36 -3.56 29.45 -22.84
N GLU A 37 -4.14 30.63 -23.00
CA GLU A 37 -4.02 31.74 -22.06
C GLU A 37 -5.26 31.83 -21.18
N PHE A 38 -5.04 32.24 -19.93
CA PHE A 38 -6.10 32.56 -18.99
C PHE A 38 -5.62 33.68 -18.06
N LYS A 39 -6.56 34.27 -17.31
CA LYS A 39 -6.29 35.41 -16.44
C LYS A 39 -6.26 34.99 -14.99
N ILE A 40 -5.33 35.56 -14.23
CA ILE A 40 -5.36 35.59 -12.78
C ILE A 40 -5.89 36.96 -12.40
N VAL A 41 -7.01 36.99 -11.70
CA VAL A 41 -7.68 38.22 -11.26
C VAL A 41 -7.13 38.59 -9.88
N SER A 42 -6.69 39.84 -9.73
CA SER A 42 -6.22 40.37 -8.45
C SER A 42 -7.37 40.48 -7.44
N ASN A 43 -7.03 40.51 -6.15
CA ASN A 43 -8.03 40.74 -5.11
C ASN A 43 -8.76 42.07 -5.27
N ASP A 44 -8.06 43.12 -5.73
CA ASP A 44 -8.63 44.46 -5.93
C ASP A 44 -9.68 44.52 -7.04
N ASP A 45 -9.57 43.65 -8.06
CA ASP A 45 -10.57 43.56 -9.11
C ASP A 45 -11.68 42.57 -8.76
N TYR A 46 -11.36 41.52 -7.98
CA TYR A 46 -12.33 40.51 -7.60
C TYR A 46 -13.26 40.99 -6.49
N TYR A 47 -12.77 41.72 -5.49
CA TYR A 47 -13.58 42.21 -4.38
C TYR A 47 -13.93 43.69 -4.55
N MET A 48 -15.22 44.00 -4.50
CA MET A 48 -15.72 45.38 -4.61
C MET A 48 -16.11 45.91 -3.23
N LYS A 49 -15.59 47.09 -2.88
CA LYS A 49 -16.00 47.82 -1.67
C LYS A 49 -17.38 48.42 -1.86
N THR A 50 -18.29 48.21 -0.91
CA THR A 50 -19.63 48.80 -0.91
C THR A 50 -19.63 50.16 -0.22
N GLU A 51 -20.74 50.90 -0.37
CA GLU A 51 -20.97 52.17 0.36
C GLU A 51 -20.99 51.99 1.88
N MET A 52 -21.32 50.80 2.38
CA MET A 52 -21.31 50.47 3.81
C MET A 52 -19.91 50.13 4.34
N GLY A 53 -18.88 50.14 3.47
CA GLY A 53 -17.49 49.90 3.83
C GLY A 53 -17.07 48.43 3.88
N ASN A 54 -18.00 47.48 3.70
CA ASN A 54 -17.70 46.06 3.57
C ASN A 54 -17.34 45.69 2.12
N TYR A 55 -16.79 44.50 1.90
CA TYR A 55 -16.39 43.99 0.58
C TYR A 55 -17.25 42.81 0.15
N VAL A 56 -17.54 42.71 -1.14
CA VAL A 56 -18.27 41.60 -1.74
C VAL A 56 -17.59 41.12 -3.02
N PRO A 57 -17.64 39.80 -3.34
CA PRO A 57 -17.18 39.31 -4.62
C PRO A 57 -17.94 39.96 -5.78
N GLY A 58 -17.21 40.47 -6.77
CA GLY A 58 -17.77 40.99 -8.00
C GLY A 58 -18.35 39.89 -8.88
N GLN A 59 -19.26 40.29 -9.77
CA GLN A 59 -19.96 39.38 -10.69
C GLN A 59 -19.68 39.70 -12.17
N ASP A 60 -19.01 40.81 -12.46
CA ASP A 60 -18.64 41.18 -13.83
C ASP A 60 -17.30 40.55 -14.22
N TYR A 61 -17.35 39.27 -14.57
CA TYR A 61 -16.18 38.53 -15.02
C TYR A 61 -15.57 39.08 -16.31
N THR A 62 -16.34 39.79 -17.13
CA THR A 62 -15.82 40.39 -18.38
C THR A 62 -14.96 41.60 -18.07
N ALA A 63 -15.39 42.46 -17.14
CA ALA A 63 -14.58 43.57 -16.65
C ALA A 63 -13.30 43.07 -15.97
N MET A 64 -13.41 42.08 -15.08
CA MET A 64 -12.25 41.47 -14.41
C MET A 64 -11.24 40.89 -15.41
N TYR A 65 -11.73 40.15 -16.41
CA TYR A 65 -10.87 39.54 -17.44
C TYR A 65 -10.09 40.58 -18.25
N ASN A 66 -10.72 41.72 -18.53
CA ASN A 66 -10.14 42.81 -19.34
C ASN A 66 -9.41 43.87 -18.51
N SER A 67 -9.36 43.75 -17.18
CA SER A 67 -8.63 44.68 -16.31
C SER A 67 -7.13 44.68 -16.61
N ASP A 68 -6.52 45.86 -16.51
CA ASP A 68 -5.08 46.04 -16.65
C ASP A 68 -4.30 45.41 -15.48
N LYS A 69 -4.94 45.20 -14.32
CA LYS A 69 -4.33 44.50 -13.17
C LYS A 69 -4.37 42.97 -13.31
N SER A 70 -5.16 42.43 -14.25
CA SER A 70 -5.27 40.99 -14.46
C SER A 70 -4.03 40.42 -15.15
N ILE A 71 -3.40 39.43 -14.51
CA ILE A 71 -2.16 38.83 -14.99
C ILE A 71 -2.51 37.75 -16.03
N THR A 72 -1.96 37.88 -17.23
CA THR A 72 -2.12 36.87 -18.27
C THR A 72 -1.10 35.77 -18.08
N VAL A 73 -1.58 34.54 -17.93
CA VAL A 73 -0.74 33.35 -17.81
C VAL A 73 -1.06 32.36 -18.90
N ARG A 74 -0.07 31.52 -19.23
CA ARG A 74 -0.14 30.62 -20.37
C ARG A 74 0.31 29.22 -20.00
N ILE A 75 -0.38 28.22 -20.55
CA ILE A 75 0.04 26.82 -20.41
C ILE A 75 1.25 26.57 -21.30
N VAL A 76 2.44 26.47 -20.70
CA VAL A 76 3.70 26.25 -21.43
C VAL A 76 4.08 24.77 -21.61
N GLY A 77 3.37 23.85 -20.96
CA GLY A 77 3.70 22.44 -21.01
C GLY A 77 2.72 21.57 -20.24
N ILE A 78 2.81 20.26 -20.52
CA ILE A 78 2.00 19.22 -19.91
C ILE A 78 2.92 18.32 -19.10
N MET A 79 2.61 18.17 -17.81
CA MET A 79 3.32 17.30 -16.88
C MET A 79 2.52 16.01 -16.72
N ARG A 80 3.16 14.87 -16.98
CA ARG A 80 2.54 13.56 -16.86
C ARG A 80 3.22 12.76 -15.76
N GLN A 81 2.42 12.11 -14.92
CA GLN A 81 2.96 11.13 -13.97
C GLN A 81 3.70 10.01 -14.71
N LYS A 82 4.81 9.53 -14.14
CA LYS A 82 5.54 8.39 -14.73
C LYS A 82 4.63 7.14 -14.74
N GLN A 83 4.79 6.29 -15.76
CA GLN A 83 3.88 5.16 -16.00
C GLN A 83 3.98 4.05 -14.93
N ASP A 84 5.14 3.92 -14.30
CA ASP A 84 5.46 2.98 -13.22
C ASP A 84 4.91 3.41 -11.86
N VAL A 85 4.44 4.66 -11.73
CA VAL A 85 3.85 5.16 -10.49
C VAL A 85 2.41 4.66 -10.35
N ARG A 86 2.22 3.65 -9.50
CA ARG A 86 0.89 3.06 -9.22
C ARG A 86 -0.01 3.95 -8.38
N ILE A 87 0.58 4.79 -7.53
CA ILE A 87 -0.13 5.75 -6.66
C ILE A 87 0.50 7.11 -6.89
N GLY A 88 -0.11 7.91 -7.76
CA GLY A 88 0.33 9.28 -8.01
C GLY A 88 -0.22 10.24 -6.95
N ILE A 89 0.65 10.85 -6.17
CA ILE A 89 0.27 11.84 -5.13
C ILE A 89 -0.05 13.21 -5.77
N LEU A 90 0.50 13.50 -6.95
CA LEU A 90 0.21 14.72 -7.69
C LEU A 90 -1.22 14.69 -8.25
N GLY A 91 -2.13 15.45 -7.65
CA GLY A 91 -3.46 15.68 -8.22
C GLY A 91 -3.36 16.26 -9.64
N THR A 92 -4.30 15.89 -10.52
CA THR A 92 -4.44 16.57 -11.81
C THR A 92 -4.75 18.05 -11.57
N GLY A 93 -4.32 18.97 -12.43
CA GLY A 93 -4.50 20.40 -12.17
C GLY A 93 -3.51 21.30 -12.89
N ILE A 94 -3.34 22.53 -12.41
CA ILE A 94 -2.38 23.49 -12.95
C ILE A 94 -1.22 23.62 -11.97
N ALA A 95 -0.02 23.22 -12.41
CA ALA A 95 1.22 23.56 -11.74
C ALA A 95 1.68 24.95 -12.17
N TYR A 96 2.21 25.73 -11.23
CA TYR A 96 2.73 27.08 -11.45
C TYR A 96 4.16 27.17 -10.93
N SER A 97 4.92 28.14 -11.45
CA SER A 97 6.29 28.39 -11.02
C SER A 97 6.32 29.18 -9.72
N ASP A 98 7.40 29.03 -8.95
CA ASP A 98 7.64 29.83 -7.74
C ASP A 98 7.54 31.34 -8.01
N ALA A 99 8.12 31.83 -9.11
CA ALA A 99 8.01 33.23 -9.51
C ALA A 99 6.56 33.73 -9.69
N LEU A 100 5.65 32.87 -10.16
CA LEU A 100 4.24 33.23 -10.30
C LEU A 100 3.55 33.21 -8.92
N SER A 101 3.90 32.24 -8.07
CA SER A 101 3.42 32.19 -6.69
C SER A 101 3.81 33.44 -5.91
N GLN A 102 5.09 33.85 -5.95
CA GLN A 102 5.55 35.06 -5.27
C GLN A 102 4.83 36.30 -5.78
N LEU A 103 4.66 36.43 -7.10
CA LEU A 103 3.93 37.55 -7.69
C LEU A 103 2.48 37.63 -7.16
N VAL A 104 1.76 36.51 -7.15
CA VAL A 104 0.37 36.47 -6.65
C VAL A 104 0.28 36.69 -5.14
N ILE A 105 1.24 36.18 -4.37
CA ILE A 105 1.32 36.42 -2.92
C ILE A 105 1.56 37.90 -2.64
N ASP A 106 2.51 38.52 -3.34
CA ASP A 106 2.83 39.94 -3.17
C ASP A 106 1.64 40.84 -3.56
N ASP A 107 0.94 40.52 -4.66
CA ASP A 107 -0.30 41.21 -5.06
C ASP A 107 -1.38 41.09 -3.98
N ALA A 108 -1.65 39.86 -3.50
CA ALA A 108 -2.68 39.61 -2.51
C ALA A 108 -2.38 40.29 -1.16
N LEU A 109 -1.13 40.22 -0.68
CA LEU A 109 -0.67 40.82 0.58
C LEU A 109 -0.88 42.34 0.64
N ASN A 110 -0.78 43.00 -0.51
CA ASN A 110 -0.87 44.44 -0.68
C ASN A 110 -2.27 44.91 -1.12
N SER A 111 -3.23 43.98 -1.27
CA SER A 111 -4.58 44.30 -1.74
C SER A 111 -5.38 45.14 -0.75
N GLU A 112 -6.34 45.93 -1.26
CA GLU A 112 -7.16 46.83 -0.44
C GLU A 112 -7.97 46.06 0.61
N ILE A 113 -8.50 44.90 0.26
CA ILE A 113 -9.29 44.06 1.16
C ILE A 113 -8.44 43.47 2.29
N VAL A 114 -7.20 43.05 2.01
CA VAL A 114 -6.27 42.53 3.02
C VAL A 114 -5.88 43.65 3.98
N ASN A 115 -5.54 44.83 3.47
CA ASN A 115 -5.20 45.98 4.30
C ASN A 115 -6.39 46.42 5.17
N ALA A 116 -7.60 46.48 4.60
CA ALA A 116 -8.81 46.78 5.36
C ALA A 116 -9.09 45.75 6.46
N GLN A 117 -8.87 44.46 6.21
CA GLN A 117 -9.05 43.42 7.23
C GLN A 117 -7.98 43.48 8.33
N LYS A 118 -6.74 43.87 8.02
CA LYS A 118 -5.69 44.07 9.04
C LYS A 118 -6.09 45.16 10.04
N GLU A 119 -6.67 46.25 9.54
CA GLU A 119 -7.12 47.41 10.33
C GLU A 119 -8.44 47.20 11.08
N SER A 120 -9.25 46.21 10.70
CA SER A 120 -10.56 45.93 11.29
C SER A 120 -10.55 44.72 12.23
N ASP A 121 -11.24 44.82 13.36
CA ASP A 121 -11.51 43.67 14.25
C ASP A 121 -12.80 42.91 13.87
N LYS A 122 -13.57 43.47 12.95
CA LYS A 122 -14.73 42.82 12.33
C LYS A 122 -14.35 42.20 11.00
N ASN A 123 -15.09 41.17 10.62
CA ASN A 123 -15.00 40.57 9.30
C ASN A 123 -15.41 41.60 8.24
N ILE A 124 -14.52 41.96 7.31
CA ILE A 124 -14.81 43.01 6.32
C ILE A 124 -15.81 42.59 5.23
N ILE A 125 -16.29 41.33 5.22
CA ILE A 125 -17.37 40.86 4.33
C ILE A 125 -18.69 40.86 5.11
N THR A 126 -18.75 40.20 6.27
CA THR A 126 -19.99 39.97 7.03
C THR A 126 -20.30 41.04 8.07
N MET A 127 -19.32 41.85 8.46
CA MET A 127 -19.38 42.87 9.52
C MET A 127 -19.60 42.32 10.94
N GLU A 128 -19.42 41.01 11.12
CA GLU A 128 -19.47 40.35 12.42
C GLU A 128 -18.14 40.46 13.17
N ASP A 129 -18.19 40.44 14.51
CA ASP A 129 -16.99 40.42 15.35
C ASP A 129 -16.25 39.08 15.19
N MET A 130 -14.92 39.13 15.24
CA MET A 130 -14.06 37.95 15.15
C MET A 130 -13.12 37.88 16.35
N ASP A 131 -12.86 36.68 16.85
CA ASP A 131 -11.71 36.46 17.73
C ASP A 131 -10.38 36.50 16.93
N ALA A 132 -9.27 36.48 17.65
CA ALA A 132 -7.94 36.60 17.06
C ALA A 132 -7.59 35.45 16.10
N GLU A 133 -8.01 34.23 16.41
CA GLU A 133 -7.76 33.04 15.58
C GLU A 133 -8.56 33.12 14.28
N THR A 134 -9.85 33.47 14.37
CA THR A 134 -10.74 33.67 13.23
C THR A 134 -10.23 34.79 12.33
N LYS A 135 -9.75 35.90 12.90
CA LYS A 135 -9.13 36.99 12.14
C LYS A 135 -7.87 36.54 11.40
N ALA A 136 -6.99 35.77 12.04
CA ALA A 136 -5.77 35.25 11.42
C ALA A 136 -6.08 34.29 10.25
N ASN A 137 -7.02 33.37 10.46
CA ASN A 137 -7.47 32.44 9.43
C ASN A 137 -8.14 33.16 8.25
N PHE A 138 -8.95 34.18 8.53
CA PHE A 138 -9.61 34.96 7.49
C PHE A 138 -8.60 35.83 6.71
N LEU A 139 -7.60 36.42 7.38
CA LEU A 139 -6.50 37.09 6.70
C LEU A 139 -5.73 36.14 5.79
N ALA A 140 -5.43 34.91 6.25
CA ALA A 140 -4.78 33.91 5.41
C ALA A 140 -5.64 33.52 4.20
N TYR A 141 -6.96 33.38 4.37
CA TYR A 141 -7.90 33.12 3.28
C TYR A 141 -7.87 34.21 2.19
N LEU A 142 -7.76 35.48 2.58
CA LEU A 142 -7.63 36.60 1.65
C LEU A 142 -6.24 36.72 1.00
N GLY A 143 -5.28 35.88 1.36
CA GLY A 143 -3.88 35.98 0.90
C GLY A 143 -3.05 37.01 1.68
N GLY A 144 -3.53 37.43 2.87
CA GLY A 144 -2.85 38.36 3.78
C GLY A 144 -1.73 37.73 4.62
N ASN A 145 -1.39 36.47 4.39
CA ASN A 145 -0.33 35.74 5.08
C ASN A 145 0.48 34.91 4.07
N ALA A 146 1.79 35.12 4.02
CA ALA A 146 2.71 34.35 3.17
C ALA A 146 3.23 33.05 3.81
N THR A 147 2.87 32.82 5.08
CA THR A 147 3.30 31.61 5.80
C THR A 147 2.66 30.39 5.15
N PRO A 148 3.46 29.39 4.70
CA PRO A 148 2.91 28.20 4.07
C PRO A 148 2.09 27.40 5.08
N PHE A 149 0.92 26.93 4.67
CA PHE A 149 0.08 26.05 5.48
C PHE A 149 0.70 24.66 5.68
N MET A 150 1.39 24.15 4.66
CA MET A 150 2.03 22.83 4.67
C MET A 150 3.24 22.83 3.75
N VAL A 151 4.29 22.13 4.16
CA VAL A 151 5.43 21.80 3.32
C VAL A 151 5.35 20.33 2.95
N MET A 152 5.26 20.03 1.66
CA MET A 152 5.30 18.65 1.16
C MET A 152 6.72 18.33 0.70
N VAL A 153 7.34 17.34 1.32
CA VAL A 153 8.66 16.84 0.97
C VAL A 153 8.49 15.53 0.19
N TYR A 154 9.17 15.42 -0.95
CA TYR A 154 9.10 14.26 -1.84
C TYR A 154 10.49 13.62 -1.99
N PRO A 155 10.92 12.78 -1.05
CA PRO A 155 12.17 12.01 -1.20
C PRO A 155 12.09 11.08 -2.41
N ASP A 156 13.21 10.91 -3.12
CA ASP A 156 13.25 10.11 -4.35
C ASP A 156 13.19 8.59 -4.07
N ASN A 157 13.58 8.16 -2.87
CA ASN A 157 13.60 6.76 -2.46
C ASN A 157 13.36 6.61 -0.94
N PHE A 158 13.22 5.36 -0.48
CA PHE A 158 12.93 5.07 0.93
C PHE A 158 14.09 5.40 1.87
N GLU A 159 15.34 5.28 1.42
CA GLU A 159 16.52 5.60 2.23
C GLU A 159 16.58 7.10 2.53
N ASP A 160 16.40 7.95 1.52
CA ASP A 160 16.32 9.40 1.68
C ASP A 160 15.11 9.81 2.52
N LYS A 161 13.98 9.12 2.35
CA LYS A 161 12.79 9.33 3.19
C LYS A 161 13.11 9.06 4.66
N ASP A 162 13.69 7.91 4.97
CA ASP A 162 14.05 7.54 6.35
C ASP A 162 15.11 8.48 6.93
N ALA A 163 16.04 8.99 6.13
CA ALA A 163 17.00 10.02 6.53
C ALA A 163 16.31 11.35 6.90
N VAL A 164 15.31 11.78 6.13
CA VAL A 164 14.50 12.98 6.46
C VAL A 164 13.73 12.77 7.76
N LEU A 165 13.10 11.61 7.96
CA LEU A 165 12.39 11.31 9.20
C LEU A 165 13.32 11.34 10.40
N THR A 166 14.48 10.68 10.30
CA THR A 166 15.51 10.68 11.35
C THR A 166 15.98 12.10 11.69
N TYR A 167 16.16 12.96 10.69
CA TYR A 167 16.50 14.36 10.91
C TYR A 167 15.39 15.13 11.62
N LEU A 168 14.13 14.94 11.24
CA LEU A 168 12.99 15.63 11.87
C LEU A 168 12.77 15.16 13.31
N ASP A 169 12.91 13.86 13.58
CA ASP A 169 12.89 13.30 14.93
C ASP A 169 13.97 13.93 15.81
N ALA A 170 15.21 13.99 15.31
CA ALA A 170 16.33 14.63 16.02
C ALA A 170 16.12 16.14 16.21
N TYR A 171 15.53 16.83 15.22
CA TYR A 171 15.21 18.26 15.31
C TYR A 171 14.18 18.57 16.39
N ASN A 172 13.25 17.64 16.64
CA ASN A 172 12.19 17.77 17.64
C ASN A 172 12.65 17.42 19.05
N GLU A 173 13.80 16.76 19.21
CA GLU A 173 14.32 16.35 20.51
C GLU A 173 14.57 17.56 21.43
N GLY A 174 13.98 17.53 22.62
CA GLY A 174 14.14 18.58 23.63
C GLY A 174 13.36 19.87 23.39
N LYS A 175 12.49 19.92 22.37
CA LYS A 175 11.61 21.07 22.10
C LYS A 175 10.24 20.91 22.74
N ASP A 176 9.66 22.04 23.14
CA ASP A 176 8.26 22.13 23.51
C ASP A 176 7.37 21.81 22.30
N ILE A 177 6.16 21.32 22.57
CA ILE A 177 5.22 20.85 21.53
C ILE A 177 4.93 21.93 20.48
N GLU A 178 4.89 23.21 20.89
CA GLU A 178 4.62 24.36 20.02
C GLU A 178 5.76 24.63 19.01
N ASP A 179 6.99 24.21 19.33
CA ASP A 179 8.18 24.41 18.50
C ASP A 179 8.58 23.15 17.71
N GLN A 180 7.82 22.06 17.85
CA GLN A 180 8.05 20.81 17.14
C GLN A 180 7.50 20.88 15.72
N VAL A 181 8.25 20.28 14.78
CA VAL A 181 7.76 20.02 13.43
C VAL A 181 6.87 18.80 13.48
N ILE A 182 5.57 19.02 13.28
CA ILE A 182 4.59 17.95 13.11
C ILE A 182 4.61 17.51 11.64
N TYR A 183 4.87 16.23 11.40
CA TYR A 183 4.88 15.67 10.05
C TYR A 183 4.11 14.35 9.97
N THR A 184 3.77 13.94 8.74
CA THR A 184 3.09 12.67 8.46
C THR A 184 3.80 11.94 7.33
N ASP A 185 4.31 10.74 7.61
CA ASP A 185 4.87 9.85 6.58
C ASP A 185 3.74 9.13 5.82
N LEU A 186 3.27 9.74 4.73
CA LEU A 186 2.22 9.16 3.90
C LEU A 186 2.64 7.82 3.27
N ALA A 187 3.90 7.67 2.88
CA ALA A 187 4.40 6.44 2.23
C ALA A 187 4.53 5.29 3.25
N GLY A 188 5.05 5.59 4.44
CA GLY A 188 5.13 4.65 5.55
C GLY A 188 3.75 4.19 6.00
N ARG A 189 2.79 5.12 6.16
CA ARG A 189 1.41 4.76 6.52
C ARG A 189 0.73 3.88 5.49
N MET A 190 0.92 4.14 4.20
CA MET A 190 0.38 3.27 3.15
C MET A 190 1.01 1.88 3.20
N THR A 191 2.33 1.80 3.40
CA THR A 191 3.05 0.53 3.51
C THR A 191 2.58 -0.27 4.72
N GLU A 192 2.44 0.37 5.89
CA GLU A 192 1.95 -0.23 7.12
C GLU A 192 0.53 -0.80 6.97
N LEU A 193 -0.38 -0.05 6.33
CA LEU A 193 -1.74 -0.51 6.06
C LEU A 193 -1.77 -1.74 5.16
N THR A 194 -0.97 -1.75 4.09
CA THR A 194 -0.90 -2.91 3.18
C THR A 194 -0.22 -4.12 3.81
N GLY A 195 0.84 -3.90 4.61
CA GLY A 195 1.56 -4.94 5.34
C GLY A 195 0.67 -5.63 6.37
N GLY A 196 -0.06 -4.87 7.18
CA GLY A 196 -0.96 -5.44 8.19
C GLY A 196 -2.06 -6.34 7.60
N ILE A 197 -2.61 -5.99 6.44
CA ILE A 197 -3.58 -6.84 5.73
C ILE A 197 -2.92 -8.14 5.25
N MET A 198 -1.72 -8.05 4.66
CA MET A 198 -0.97 -9.21 4.21
C MET A 198 -0.59 -10.15 5.36
N ASP A 199 -0.20 -9.60 6.51
CA ASP A 199 0.11 -10.38 7.71
C ASP A 199 -1.11 -11.11 8.25
N ALA A 200 -2.27 -10.45 8.27
CA ALA A 200 -3.53 -11.08 8.70
C ALA A 200 -3.93 -12.24 7.77
N ILE A 201 -3.83 -12.06 6.45
CA ILE A 201 -4.10 -13.12 5.47
C ILE A 201 -3.10 -14.27 5.66
N THR A 202 -1.82 -13.95 5.84
CA THR A 202 -0.75 -14.94 6.05
C THR A 202 -1.01 -15.76 7.31
N LEU A 203 -1.41 -15.12 8.41
CA LEU A 203 -1.78 -15.80 9.65
C LEU A 203 -2.94 -16.78 9.47
N VAL A 204 -3.98 -16.37 8.74
CA VAL A 204 -5.13 -17.25 8.45
C VAL A 204 -4.71 -18.45 7.59
N LEU A 205 -3.88 -18.23 6.56
CA LEU A 205 -3.36 -19.32 5.73
C LEU A 205 -2.46 -20.27 6.52
N ILE A 206 -1.62 -19.74 7.42
CA ILE A 206 -0.81 -20.56 8.34
C ILE A 206 -1.70 -21.37 9.26
N ALA A 207 -2.79 -20.80 9.78
CA ALA A 207 -3.74 -21.52 10.62
C ALA A 207 -4.41 -22.68 9.86
N PHE A 208 -4.85 -22.45 8.62
CA PHE A 208 -5.39 -23.51 7.77
C PHE A 208 -4.35 -24.61 7.48
N ALA A 209 -3.13 -24.21 7.12
CA ALA A 209 -2.03 -25.14 6.89
C ALA A 209 -1.72 -25.98 8.13
N ALA A 210 -1.71 -25.37 9.33
CA ALA A 210 -1.48 -26.07 10.58
C ALA A 210 -2.60 -27.08 10.90
N ILE A 211 -3.86 -26.73 10.67
CA ILE A 211 -4.98 -27.67 10.84
C ILE A 211 -4.85 -28.85 9.86
N SER A 212 -4.59 -28.56 8.57
CA SER A 212 -4.35 -29.61 7.58
C SER A 212 -3.19 -30.53 7.97
N LEU A 213 -2.12 -29.97 8.53
CA LEU A 213 -0.96 -30.72 9.00
C LEU A 213 -1.31 -31.69 10.13
N VAL A 214 -2.11 -31.24 11.10
CA VAL A 214 -2.60 -32.10 12.20
C VAL A 214 -3.48 -33.22 11.67
N VAL A 215 -4.40 -32.91 10.75
CA VAL A 215 -5.27 -33.91 10.11
C VAL A 215 -4.43 -34.94 9.34
N SER A 216 -3.42 -34.50 8.58
CA SER A 216 -2.49 -35.39 7.87
C SER A 216 -1.72 -36.30 8.82
N LEU A 217 -1.22 -35.77 9.96
CA LEU A 217 -0.49 -36.57 10.95
C LEU A 217 -1.37 -37.68 11.55
N ILE A 218 -2.63 -37.37 11.88
CA ILE A 218 -3.59 -38.37 12.37
C ILE A 218 -3.86 -39.42 11.29
N MET A 219 -4.05 -39.01 10.03
CA MET A 219 -4.29 -39.92 8.91
C MET A 219 -3.13 -40.89 8.69
N ILE A 220 -1.88 -40.40 8.73
CA ILE A 220 -0.67 -41.23 8.63
C ILE A 220 -0.62 -42.24 9.78
N GLY A 221 -0.95 -41.81 11.00
CA GLY A 221 -1.04 -42.70 12.16
C GLY A 221 -2.05 -43.83 11.98
N ILE A 222 -3.25 -43.52 11.46
CA ILE A 222 -4.30 -44.52 11.19
C ILE A 222 -3.84 -45.49 10.09
N ILE A 223 -3.29 -45.00 8.99
CA ILE A 223 -2.83 -45.86 7.88
C ILE A 223 -1.71 -46.79 8.36
N THR A 224 -0.73 -46.26 9.10
CA THR A 224 0.38 -47.05 9.64
C THR A 224 -0.12 -48.07 10.65
N TYR A 225 -1.12 -47.72 11.48
CA TYR A 225 -1.76 -48.65 12.41
C TYR A 225 -2.43 -49.81 11.67
N THR A 226 -3.23 -49.53 10.64
CA THR A 226 -3.90 -50.57 9.85
C THR A 226 -2.88 -51.47 9.13
N SER A 227 -1.83 -50.89 8.52
CA SER A 227 -0.73 -51.66 7.89
C SER A 227 -0.04 -52.62 8.86
N VAL A 228 0.20 -52.19 10.09
CA VAL A 228 0.73 -53.05 11.16
C VAL A 228 -0.22 -54.20 11.50
N LEU A 229 -1.53 -53.95 11.53
CA LEU A 229 -2.53 -54.98 11.83
C LEU A 229 -2.55 -56.05 10.74
N GLU A 230 -2.57 -55.64 9.47
CA GLU A 230 -2.57 -56.55 8.32
C GLU A 230 -1.30 -57.41 8.27
N ARG A 231 -0.15 -56.85 8.69
CA ARG A 231 1.15 -57.53 8.69
C ARG A 231 1.49 -58.22 10.02
N THR A 232 0.51 -58.48 10.87
CA THR A 232 0.73 -59.10 12.21
C THR A 232 1.42 -60.47 12.12
N LYS A 233 1.07 -61.30 11.12
CA LYS A 233 1.71 -62.62 10.90
C LYS A 233 3.20 -62.49 10.56
N GLU A 234 3.57 -61.55 9.69
CA GLU A 234 4.96 -61.27 9.32
C GLU A 234 5.79 -60.85 10.55
N ILE A 235 5.23 -60.01 11.41
CA ILE A 235 5.85 -59.57 12.67
C ILE A 235 6.05 -60.76 13.63
N GLY A 236 5.07 -61.67 13.71
CA GLY A 236 5.14 -62.89 14.52
C GLY A 236 6.28 -63.82 14.09
N VAL A 237 6.43 -64.03 12.77
CA VAL A 237 7.53 -64.82 12.19
C VAL A 237 8.89 -64.17 12.47
N LEU A 238 9.01 -62.86 12.26
CA LEU A 238 10.26 -62.12 12.55
C LEU A 238 10.66 -62.24 14.02
N LYS A 239 9.71 -62.14 14.96
CA LYS A 239 10.00 -62.32 16.39
C LYS A 239 10.36 -63.76 16.75
N ALA A 240 9.71 -64.75 16.13
CA ALA A 240 10.05 -66.16 16.32
C ALA A 240 11.47 -66.50 15.82
N LEU A 241 11.95 -65.79 14.80
CA LEU A 241 13.33 -65.87 14.30
C LEU A 241 14.35 -65.04 15.12
N GLY A 242 13.90 -64.37 16.19
CA GLY A 242 14.77 -63.66 17.14
C GLY A 242 14.86 -62.14 16.96
N ALA A 243 14.03 -61.51 16.11
CA ALA A 243 13.99 -60.06 15.98
C ALA A 243 13.59 -59.37 17.30
N ARG A 244 14.35 -58.34 17.72
CA ARG A 244 14.04 -57.59 18.95
C ARG A 244 12.92 -56.58 18.67
N LYS A 245 12.24 -56.14 19.73
CA LYS A 245 11.19 -55.10 19.64
C LYS A 245 11.64 -53.84 18.87
N LYS A 246 12.89 -53.41 19.11
CA LYS A 246 13.51 -52.26 18.41
C LYS A 246 13.72 -52.49 16.91
N ASP A 247 13.93 -53.74 16.48
CA ASP A 247 14.21 -54.05 15.08
C ASP A 247 12.90 -53.96 14.28
N ILE A 248 11.79 -54.43 14.88
CA ILE A 248 10.44 -54.26 14.32
C ILE A 248 10.07 -52.77 14.23
N THR A 249 10.26 -51.98 15.31
CA THR A 249 9.95 -50.54 15.28
C THR A 249 10.77 -49.79 14.23
N ARG A 250 12.06 -50.11 14.07
CA ARG A 250 12.94 -49.49 13.05
C ARG A 250 12.48 -49.76 11.62
N VAL A 251 11.92 -50.92 11.33
CA VAL A 251 11.39 -51.23 9.98
C VAL A 251 10.24 -50.29 9.63
N PHE A 252 9.27 -50.12 10.54
CA PHE A 252 8.14 -49.23 10.33
C PHE A 252 8.53 -47.74 10.38
N ASP A 253 9.47 -47.35 11.25
CA ASP A 253 10.03 -46.00 11.27
C ASP A 253 10.78 -45.69 9.96
N ALA A 254 11.49 -46.66 9.37
CA ALA A 254 12.15 -46.50 8.08
C ALA A 254 11.14 -46.37 6.92
N GLU A 255 10.05 -47.15 6.95
CA GLU A 255 8.97 -47.07 5.96
C GLU A 255 8.33 -45.67 5.98
N THR A 256 7.99 -45.16 7.16
CA THR A 256 7.43 -43.81 7.33
C THR A 256 8.42 -42.70 7.00
N PHE A 257 9.71 -42.89 7.28
CA PHE A 257 10.76 -41.94 6.87
C PHE A 257 10.88 -41.84 5.35
N ILE A 258 10.90 -42.97 4.64
CA ILE A 258 10.95 -43.00 3.17
C ILE A 258 9.70 -42.32 2.60
N LEU A 259 8.52 -42.64 3.11
CA LEU A 259 7.27 -41.99 2.70
C LEU A 259 7.31 -40.47 2.94
N GLY A 260 7.86 -40.03 4.07
CA GLY A 260 8.01 -38.62 4.41
C GLY A 260 8.90 -37.86 3.44
N ILE A 261 10.07 -38.42 3.09
CA ILE A 261 10.97 -37.80 2.10
C ILE A 261 10.30 -37.75 0.73
N PHE A 262 9.74 -38.87 0.25
CA PHE A 262 9.15 -38.92 -1.09
C PHE A 262 7.95 -37.98 -1.22
N SER A 263 7.07 -37.96 -0.22
CA SER A 263 5.90 -37.07 -0.23
C SER A 263 6.29 -35.60 -0.11
N GLY A 264 7.27 -35.28 0.75
CA GLY A 264 7.81 -33.92 0.88
C GLY A 264 8.42 -33.41 -0.42
N VAL A 265 9.29 -34.22 -1.06
CA VAL A 265 9.91 -33.87 -2.35
C VAL A 265 8.84 -33.71 -3.43
N LEU A 266 7.89 -34.65 -3.51
CA LEU A 266 6.81 -34.58 -4.49
C LEU A 266 5.95 -33.32 -4.30
N GLY A 267 5.61 -32.98 -3.06
CA GLY A 267 4.85 -31.77 -2.73
C GLY A 267 5.58 -30.50 -3.14
N VAL A 268 6.88 -30.40 -2.86
CA VAL A 268 7.72 -29.28 -3.28
C VAL A 268 7.79 -29.16 -4.81
N VAL A 269 7.96 -30.29 -5.52
CA VAL A 269 8.00 -30.30 -6.99
C VAL A 269 6.66 -29.83 -7.58
N ILE A 270 5.54 -30.30 -7.03
CA ILE A 270 4.20 -29.86 -7.45
C ILE A 270 4.02 -28.36 -7.18
N ALA A 271 4.38 -27.89 -5.98
CA ALA A 271 4.27 -26.47 -5.63
C ALA A 271 5.13 -25.60 -6.56
N TRP A 272 6.36 -26.04 -6.87
CA TRP A 272 7.25 -25.37 -7.81
C TRP A 272 6.65 -25.34 -9.23
N LEU A 273 6.10 -26.45 -9.73
CA LEU A 273 5.43 -26.48 -11.03
C LEU A 273 4.20 -25.57 -11.10
N LEU A 274 3.47 -25.43 -10.00
CA LEU A 274 2.32 -24.52 -9.92
C LEU A 274 2.71 -23.04 -9.95
N THR A 275 3.96 -22.68 -9.64
CA THR A 275 4.41 -21.29 -9.74
C THR A 275 4.32 -20.74 -11.16
N TYR A 276 4.47 -21.58 -12.20
CA TYR A 276 4.39 -21.15 -13.61
C TYR A 276 3.01 -20.64 -14.01
N PRO A 277 1.91 -21.42 -13.91
CA PRO A 277 0.58 -20.93 -14.25
C PRO A 277 0.12 -19.80 -13.32
N ILE A 278 0.52 -19.82 -12.04
CA ILE A 278 0.19 -18.76 -11.09
C ILE A 278 0.85 -17.44 -11.50
N ASN A 279 2.15 -17.45 -11.82
CA ASN A 279 2.85 -16.24 -12.28
C ASN A 279 2.30 -15.72 -13.61
N SER A 280 1.89 -16.60 -14.53
CA SER A 280 1.25 -16.19 -15.79
C SER A 280 -0.09 -15.48 -15.53
N LEU A 281 -0.92 -16.02 -14.64
CA LEU A 281 -2.18 -15.39 -14.24
C LEU A 281 -1.93 -14.04 -13.54
N LEU A 282 -0.98 -13.98 -12.61
CA LEU A 282 -0.64 -12.76 -11.89
C LEU A 282 -0.10 -11.67 -12.81
N TYR A 283 0.72 -12.04 -13.80
CA TYR A 283 1.25 -11.09 -14.78
C TYR A 283 0.12 -10.44 -15.58
N ASN A 284 -0.89 -11.21 -16.01
CA ASN A 284 -2.03 -10.65 -16.74
C ASN A 284 -2.90 -9.71 -15.89
N LEU A 285 -2.94 -9.92 -14.57
CA LEU A 285 -3.76 -9.11 -13.66
C LEU A 285 -3.02 -7.90 -13.10
N THR A 286 -1.70 -7.98 -12.96
CA THR A 286 -0.91 -7.03 -12.17
C THR A 286 0.31 -6.47 -12.88
N GLU A 287 0.68 -6.99 -14.06
CA GLU A 287 1.91 -6.67 -14.80
C GLU A 287 3.21 -6.92 -14.02
N LEU A 288 3.13 -7.61 -12.87
CA LEU A 288 4.29 -7.99 -12.07
C LEU A 288 4.78 -9.38 -12.45
N SER A 289 6.09 -9.51 -12.64
CA SER A 289 6.75 -10.78 -12.90
C SER A 289 7.40 -11.34 -11.62
N GLY A 290 7.45 -12.67 -11.51
CA GLY A 290 8.19 -13.35 -10.44
C GLY A 290 7.60 -13.22 -9.03
N VAL A 291 6.30 -12.94 -8.91
CA VAL A 291 5.62 -12.76 -7.62
C VAL A 291 5.57 -14.06 -6.81
N ALA A 292 5.19 -15.17 -7.44
CA ALA A 292 5.19 -16.49 -6.80
C ALA A 292 6.56 -17.13 -6.99
N ASN A 293 7.39 -17.12 -5.93
CA ASN A 293 8.72 -17.71 -5.94
C ASN A 293 8.91 -18.65 -4.73
N LEU A 294 9.28 -19.90 -5.02
CA LEU A 294 9.63 -20.87 -3.99
C LEU A 294 11.15 -20.86 -3.78
N GLN A 295 11.60 -20.16 -2.73
CA GLN A 295 13.01 -20.15 -2.35
C GLN A 295 13.49 -21.54 -1.93
N ILE A 296 14.68 -21.93 -2.41
CA ILE A 296 15.29 -23.25 -2.14
C ILE A 296 15.38 -23.54 -0.64
N GLN A 297 15.68 -22.54 0.17
CA GLN A 297 15.76 -22.68 1.63
C GLN A 297 14.42 -23.13 2.25
N HIS A 298 13.30 -22.55 1.80
CA HIS A 298 11.96 -22.95 2.26
C HIS A 298 11.56 -24.32 1.71
N ALA A 299 11.94 -24.65 0.48
CA ALA A 299 11.72 -25.97 -0.10
C ALA A 299 12.37 -27.09 0.74
N VAL A 300 13.65 -26.92 1.11
CA VAL A 300 14.37 -27.89 1.96
C VAL A 300 13.72 -27.99 3.34
N LEU A 301 13.34 -26.85 3.94
CA LEU A 301 12.65 -26.82 5.22
C LEU A 301 11.31 -27.58 5.19
N LEU A 302 10.52 -27.42 4.12
CA LEU A 302 9.23 -28.12 3.95
C LEU A 302 9.41 -29.64 3.86
N VAL A 303 10.42 -30.12 3.13
CA VAL A 303 10.73 -31.57 3.07
C VAL A 303 11.12 -32.09 4.44
N ALA A 304 11.94 -31.34 5.19
CA ALA A 304 12.34 -31.72 6.55
C ALA A 304 11.12 -31.79 7.49
N ILE A 305 10.26 -30.76 7.48
CA ILE A 305 9.03 -30.72 8.28
C ILE A 305 8.10 -31.90 7.93
N SER A 306 7.87 -32.13 6.63
CA SER A 306 7.06 -33.25 6.15
C SER A 306 7.60 -34.59 6.66
N THR A 307 8.90 -34.83 6.52
CA THR A 307 9.55 -36.07 6.96
C THR A 307 9.41 -36.28 8.47
N VAL A 308 9.67 -35.23 9.27
CA VAL A 308 9.54 -35.29 10.73
C VAL A 308 8.12 -35.65 11.14
N LEU A 309 7.11 -35.03 10.53
CA LEU A 309 5.72 -35.27 10.88
C LEU A 309 5.23 -36.65 10.48
N THR A 310 5.64 -37.15 9.32
CA THR A 310 5.31 -38.52 8.88
C THR A 310 5.91 -39.55 9.84
N VAL A 311 7.16 -39.37 10.26
CA VAL A 311 7.80 -40.26 11.25
C VAL A 311 7.09 -40.17 12.60
N LEU A 312 6.78 -38.97 13.09
CA LEU A 312 6.06 -38.79 14.36
C LEU A 312 4.69 -39.46 14.35
N GLY A 313 3.93 -39.35 13.25
CA GLY A 313 2.64 -40.01 13.07
C GLY A 313 2.76 -41.53 13.04
N GLY A 314 3.79 -42.07 12.37
CA GLY A 314 4.02 -43.52 12.25
C GLY A 314 4.65 -44.18 13.48
N HIS A 315 5.35 -43.42 14.32
CA HIS A 315 6.10 -43.98 15.43
C HIS A 315 5.22 -44.61 16.52
N ILE A 316 4.05 -44.01 16.80
CA ILE A 316 3.10 -44.53 17.80
C ILE A 316 2.62 -45.95 17.42
N PRO A 317 2.05 -46.20 16.22
CA PRO A 317 1.66 -47.55 15.81
C PRO A 317 2.84 -48.51 15.66
N ALA A 318 4.00 -48.05 15.18
CA ALA A 318 5.22 -48.86 15.10
C ALA A 318 5.66 -49.39 16.48
N ARG A 319 5.53 -48.56 17.53
CA ARG A 319 5.80 -48.97 18.90
C ARG A 319 4.77 -49.96 19.42
N MET A 320 3.49 -49.80 19.08
CA MET A 320 2.44 -50.77 19.42
C MET A 320 2.69 -52.14 18.76
N ALA A 321 3.06 -52.17 17.47
CA ALA A 321 3.41 -53.38 16.72
C ALA A 321 4.50 -54.22 17.44
N SER A 322 5.53 -53.53 17.93
CA SER A 322 6.66 -54.15 18.61
C SER A 322 6.29 -54.85 19.91
N LYS A 323 5.16 -54.49 20.53
CA LYS A 323 4.68 -55.04 21.81
C LYS A 323 3.77 -56.27 21.68
N LYS A 324 3.23 -56.58 20.49
CA LYS A 324 2.37 -57.76 20.28
C LYS A 324 3.10 -59.08 20.59
N ASP A 325 2.42 -60.03 21.22
CA ASP A 325 2.98 -61.34 21.57
C ASP A 325 3.13 -62.24 20.32
N PRO A 326 4.29 -62.90 20.11
CA PRO A 326 4.50 -63.80 18.98
C PRO A 326 3.53 -64.98 18.93
N VAL A 327 3.12 -65.50 20.10
CA VAL A 327 2.23 -66.66 20.20
C VAL A 327 0.81 -66.28 19.79
N GLU A 328 0.34 -65.10 20.19
CA GLU A 328 -0.96 -64.56 19.75
C GLU A 328 -0.97 -64.22 18.26
N ALA A 329 0.15 -63.67 17.74
CA ALA A 329 0.29 -63.30 16.34
C ALA A 329 0.30 -64.48 15.36
N LEU A 330 0.73 -65.67 15.80
CA LEU A 330 0.74 -66.91 15.01
C LEU A 330 -0.53 -67.75 15.17
N ARG A 331 -1.33 -67.48 16.22
CA ARG A 331 -2.56 -68.23 16.55
C ARG A 331 -3.84 -67.57 16.02
N SER A 332 -3.76 -66.33 15.56
CA SER A 332 -4.84 -65.69 14.80
C SER A 332 -4.92 -66.31 13.40
N GLU A 333 -6.09 -66.83 13.03
CA GLU A 333 -6.40 -67.51 11.75
C GLU A 333 -5.68 -66.93 10.52
#